data_AF-A0A9P0AYD4-F1
#
_entry.id   AF-A0A9P0AYD4-F1
#
_cell.length_a   1.000
_cell.length_b   1.000
_cell.length_c   1.000
_cell.angle_alpha   90.00
_cell.angle_beta   90.00
_cell.angle_gamma   90.00
#
_symmetry.space_group_name_H-M   'P 1'
#
loop_
_entity.id
_entity.type
_entity.pdbx_description
1 polymer ?
#
loop_
_entity_poly.entity_id
_entity_poly.type
_entity_poly.pdbx_seq_one_letter_code
_entity_poly.pdbx_strand_id
1 'polypeptide(L)'
;MQALQMFIDADVTQGQYEIIRKTNKKFFPCYSALQKAKSITVTSTSAEAQLQPLMDVTVRRLSEYLEEVLITLKEQERKCPTIINKWGCDGSQQSQASKN
;
A
#
# COMPACT_ATOMS: atom_id res chain seq x y z
N MET A 1 8.59 3.73 -1.83
CA MET A 1 9.11 4.71 -0.85
C MET A 1 9.40 3.99 0.45
N GLN A 2 10.66 3.93 0.89
CA GLN A 2 11.05 3.27 2.15
C GLN A 2 10.35 3.88 3.39
N ALA A 3 10.13 5.20 3.40
CA ALA A 3 9.44 5.87 4.51
C ALA A 3 7.95 5.48 4.64
N LEU A 4 7.25 5.26 3.53
CA LEU A 4 5.85 4.79 3.55
C LEU A 4 5.76 3.35 4.05
N GLN A 5 6.72 2.51 3.65
CA GLN A 5 6.81 1.12 4.09
C GLN A 5 7.06 1.06 5.61
N MET A 6 8.04 1.83 6.12
CA MET A 6 8.28 1.96 7.56
C MET A 6 7.05 2.46 8.32
N PHE A 7 6.36 3.48 7.80
CA PHE A 7 5.14 4.01 8.43
C PHE A 7 4.06 2.94 8.61
N ILE A 8 3.92 2.02 7.63
CA ILE A 8 2.96 0.92 7.67
C ILE A 8 3.45 -0.20 8.61
N ASP A 9 4.72 -0.63 8.46
CA ASP A 9 5.26 -1.78 9.19
C ASP A 9 5.44 -1.49 10.69
N ALA A 10 5.74 -0.25 11.05
CA ALA A 10 5.90 0.19 12.44
C ALA A 10 4.58 0.58 13.12
N ASP A 11 3.46 0.53 12.40
CA ASP A 11 2.11 0.89 12.88
C ASP A 11 2.08 2.24 13.64
N VAL A 12 2.76 3.25 13.08
CA VAL A 12 2.88 4.57 13.71
C VAL A 12 1.73 5.48 13.31
N THR A 13 1.21 6.23 14.27
CA THR A 13 0.25 7.31 14.02
C THR A 13 0.91 8.47 13.28
N GLN A 14 0.11 9.33 12.66
CA GLN A 14 0.60 10.57 12.04
C GLN A 14 1.40 11.44 13.03
N GLY A 15 0.94 11.55 14.28
CA GLY A 15 1.63 12.32 15.31
C GLY A 15 3.01 11.75 15.64
N GLN A 16 3.10 10.43 15.82
CA GLN A 16 4.37 9.74 16.04
C GLN A 16 5.32 9.87 14.84
N TYR A 17 4.79 9.75 13.62
CA TYR A 17 5.57 9.94 12.40
C TYR A 17 6.16 11.36 12.30
N GLU A 18 5.39 12.39 12.63
CA GLU A 18 5.90 13.77 12.63
C GLU A 18 6.94 14.01 13.73
N ILE A 19 6.88 13.28 14.86
CA ILE A 19 7.96 13.28 15.86
C ILE A 19 9.22 12.61 15.29
N ILE A 20 9.10 11.42 14.69
CA ILE A 20 10.22 10.71 14.06
C ILE A 20 10.87 11.58 12.98
N ARG A 21 10.06 12.26 12.17
CA ARG A 21 10.52 13.16 11.12
C ARG A 21 11.41 14.30 11.63
N LYS A 22 11.21 14.77 12.87
CA LYS A 22 12.08 15.81 13.47
C LYS A 22 13.52 15.33 13.62
N THR A 23 13.75 14.02 13.76
CA THR A 23 15.09 13.45 13.90
C THR A 23 15.88 13.50 12.59
N ASN A 24 15.23 13.27 11.45
CA ASN A 24 15.86 13.29 10.13
C ASN A 24 14.87 13.64 9.01
N LYS A 25 14.77 14.93 8.69
CA LYS A 25 13.86 15.44 7.65
C LYS A 25 14.26 15.04 6.22
N LYS A 26 15.50 14.60 6.00
CA LYS A 26 16.00 14.14 4.69
C LYS A 26 15.51 12.73 4.39
N PHE A 27 15.43 11.88 5.43
CA PHE A 27 15.00 10.49 5.31
C PHE A 27 13.48 10.33 5.46
N PHE A 28 12.84 11.17 6.29
CA PHE A 28 11.40 11.16 6.52
C PHE A 28 10.73 12.36 5.84
N PRO A 29 10.11 12.15 4.65
CA PRO A 29 9.37 13.21 3.98
C PRO A 29 8.15 13.63 4.82
N CYS A 30 7.59 14.81 4.55
CA CYS A 30 6.39 15.26 5.23
C CYS A 30 5.22 14.28 5.04
N TYR A 31 4.32 14.21 6.01
CA TYR A 31 3.19 13.28 5.93
C TYR A 31 2.33 13.47 4.67
N SER A 32 2.18 14.70 4.19
CA SER A 32 1.47 14.99 2.93
C SER A 32 2.10 14.32 1.71
N ALA A 33 3.41 14.09 1.70
CA ALA A 33 4.09 13.33 0.65
C ALA A 33 3.78 11.82 0.77
N LEU A 34 3.66 11.29 2.00
CA LEU A 34 3.21 9.91 2.21
C LEU A 34 1.75 9.71 1.77
N GLN A 35 0.89 10.69 2.03
CA GLN A 35 -0.51 10.67 1.59
C GLN A 35 -0.62 10.68 0.07
N LYS A 36 0.12 11.55 -0.61
CA LYS A 36 0.17 11.60 -2.09
C LYS A 36 0.70 10.32 -2.72
N ALA A 37 1.56 9.59 -2.00
CA ALA A 37 2.03 8.28 -2.45
C ALA A 37 0.93 7.19 -2.41
N LYS A 38 -0.20 7.44 -1.73
CA LYS A 38 -1.38 6.57 -1.78
C LYS A 38 -2.27 7.01 -2.94
N SER A 39 -2.39 6.18 -3.96
CA SER A 39 -3.25 6.45 -5.13
C SER A 39 -4.72 6.09 -4.85
N ILE A 40 -5.36 6.86 -3.97
CA ILE A 40 -6.74 6.65 -3.50
C ILE A 40 -7.53 7.96 -3.58
N THR A 41 -8.78 7.84 -4.03
CA THR A 41 -9.77 8.91 -4.01
C THR A 41 -10.62 8.75 -2.77
N VAL A 42 -10.75 9.80 -1.97
CA VAL A 42 -11.56 9.79 -0.74
C VAL A 42 -12.58 10.92 -0.80
N THR A 43 -13.84 10.58 -0.54
CA THR A 43 -14.96 11.52 -0.40
C THR A 43 -15.49 11.46 1.03
N SER A 44 -16.52 12.26 1.34
CA SER A 44 -17.19 12.21 2.64
C SER A 44 -17.90 10.88 2.92
N THR A 45 -18.15 10.07 1.89
CA THR A 45 -18.99 8.86 1.98
C THR A 45 -18.36 7.61 1.36
N SER A 46 -17.29 7.75 0.58
CA SER A 46 -16.62 6.64 -0.09
C SER A 46 -15.11 6.81 -0.12
N ALA A 47 -14.41 5.69 -0.24
CA ALA A 47 -13.00 5.64 -0.55
C ALA A 47 -12.78 4.60 -1.66
N GLU A 48 -12.08 4.99 -2.71
CA GLU A 48 -11.93 4.19 -3.93
C GLU A 48 -10.47 4.19 -4.39
N ALA A 49 -10.03 3.08 -4.95
CA ALA A 49 -8.72 2.91 -5.55
C ALA A 49 -8.88 2.42 -7.00
N GLN A 50 -8.00 2.85 -7.89
CA GLN A 50 -7.96 2.28 -9.23
C GLN A 50 -7.40 0.84 -9.16
N LEU A 51 -8.08 -0.09 -9.83
CA LEU A 51 -7.70 -1.51 -9.79
C LEU A 51 -6.33 -1.75 -10.42
N GLN A 52 -6.01 -1.16 -11.57
CA GLN A 52 -4.73 -1.42 -12.26
C GLN A 52 -3.51 -1.00 -11.41
N PRO A 53 -3.43 0.23 -10.85
CA PRO A 53 -2.35 0.59 -9.93
C PRO A 53 -2.27 -0.31 -8.69
N LEU A 54 -3.41 -0.78 -8.17
CA LEU A 54 -3.44 -1.72 -7.06
C LEU A 54 -2.83 -3.07 -7.46
N MET A 55 -3.20 -3.58 -8.63
CA MET A 55 -2.63 -4.81 -9.18
C MET A 55 -1.13 -4.67 -9.41
N ASP A 56 -0.66 -3.61 -10.07
CA ASP A 56 0.77 -3.39 -10.36
C ASP A 56 1.62 -3.37 -9.09
N VAL A 57 1.15 -2.67 -8.05
CA VAL A 57 1.84 -2.63 -6.75
C VAL A 57 1.82 -4.01 -6.08
N THR A 58 0.71 -4.74 -6.18
CA THR A 58 0.58 -6.09 -5.62
C THR A 58 1.52 -7.06 -6.31
N VAL A 59 1.56 -7.07 -7.64
CA VAL A 59 2.47 -7.91 -8.42
C VAL A 59 3.93 -7.59 -8.09
N ARG A 60 4.31 -6.31 -8.05
CA ARG A 60 5.69 -5.93 -7.68
C ARG A 60 6.08 -6.47 -6.30
N ARG A 61 5.23 -6.28 -5.30
CA ARG A 61 5.49 -6.78 -3.93
C ARG A 61 5.56 -8.29 -3.86
N LEU A 62 4.69 -8.99 -4.59
CA LEU A 62 4.73 -10.44 -4.69
C LEU A 62 6.02 -10.92 -5.37
N SER A 63 6.46 -10.24 -6.42
CA SER A 63 7.70 -10.57 -7.11
C SER A 63 8.93 -10.34 -6.24
N GLU A 64 8.96 -9.27 -5.44
CA GLU A 64 10.01 -9.02 -4.44
C GLU A 64 10.02 -10.11 -3.36
N TYR A 65 8.84 -10.51 -2.87
CA TYR A 65 8.72 -11.57 -1.86
C TYR A 65 9.10 -12.97 -2.39
N LEU A 66 8.75 -13.26 -3.66
CA LEU A 66 8.99 -14.55 -4.30
C LEU A 66 10.29 -14.59 -5.10
N GLU A 67 11.18 -13.61 -4.96
CA GLU A 67 12.36 -13.45 -5.80
C GLU A 67 13.17 -14.76 -5.94
N GLU A 68 13.45 -15.43 -4.82
CA GLU A 68 14.18 -16.71 -4.82
C GLU A 68 13.47 -17.79 -5.65
N VAL A 69 12.15 -17.90 -5.51
CA VAL A 69 11.34 -18.87 -6.25
C VAL A 69 11.31 -18.51 -7.74
N LEU A 70 11.14 -17.24 -8.08
CA LEU A 70 11.12 -16.75 -9.45
C LEU A 70 12.45 -17.01 -10.17
N ILE A 71 13.58 -16.97 -9.46
CA ILE A 71 14.91 -17.31 -9.98
C ILE A 71 15.05 -18.82 -10.28
N THR A 72 14.23 -19.68 -9.69
CA THR A 72 14.25 -21.12 -10.02
C THR A 72 13.43 -21.48 -11.26
N LEU A 73 12.56 -20.58 -11.73
CA LEU A 73 11.72 -20.82 -12.91
C LEU A 73 12.57 -20.93 -14.18
N LYS A 74 12.20 -21.86 -15.07
CA LYS A 74 12.81 -22.00 -16.40
C LYS A 74 12.51 -20.77 -17.25
N GLU A 75 13.39 -20.47 -18.21
CA GLU A 75 13.23 -19.30 -19.09
C GLU A 75 11.86 -19.25 -19.80
N GLN A 76 11.30 -20.42 -20.15
CA GLN A 76 9.99 -20.50 -20.79
C GLN A 76 8.84 -20.12 -19.86
N GLU A 77 8.96 -20.41 -18.56
CA GLU A 77 7.95 -20.12 -17.54
C GLU A 77 7.97 -18.63 -17.15
N ARG A 78 9.10 -17.93 -17.35
CA ARG A 78 9.24 -16.49 -17.04
C ARG A 78 8.67 -15.55 -18.09
N LYS A 79 8.42 -16.01 -19.31
CA LYS A 79 8.04 -15.12 -20.43
C LYS A 79 6.64 -14.54 -20.27
N CYS A 80 5.71 -15.30 -19.69
CA CYS A 80 4.32 -14.88 -19.51
C CYS A 80 3.74 -15.40 -18.18
N PRO A 81 4.21 -14.91 -17.02
CA PRO A 81 3.59 -15.26 -15.76
C PRO A 81 2.15 -14.75 -15.74
N THR A 82 1.21 -15.63 -15.39
CA THR A 82 -0.21 -15.30 -15.27
C THR A 82 -0.59 -15.29 -13.79
N ILE A 83 -1.20 -14.22 -13.33
CA ILE A 83 -1.72 -14.12 -11.96
C ILE A 83 -3.23 -14.32 -12.00
N ILE A 84 -3.69 -15.33 -11.27
CA ILE A 84 -5.11 -15.64 -11.09
C ILE A 84 -5.51 -15.08 -9.72
N ASN A 85 -6.44 -14.11 -9.72
CA ASN A 85 -6.91 -13.46 -8.50
C ASN A 85 -8.37 -13.79 -8.22
N LYS A 86 -8.73 -13.80 -6.93
CA LYS A 86 -10.10 -13.82 -6.45
C LYS A 86 -10.41 -12.49 -5.77
N TRP A 87 -11.57 -11.90 -6.04
CA TRP A 87 -12.02 -10.67 -5.41
C TRP A 87 -13.52 -10.74 -5.08
N GLY A 88 -13.97 -9.88 -4.19
CA GLY A 88 -15.36 -9.77 -3.73
C GLY A 88 -15.54 -8.62 -2.74
N CYS A 89 -16.78 -8.35 -2.35
CA CYS A 89 -17.13 -7.34 -1.36
C CYS A 89 -18.19 -7.93 -0.41
N ASP A 90 -18.15 -7.54 0.86
CA ASP A 90 -19.12 -7.93 1.89
C ASP A 90 -19.60 -6.68 2.66
N GLY A 91 -20.86 -6.68 3.08
CA GLY A 91 -21.48 -5.59 3.81
C GLY A 91 -21.50 -5.86 5.31
N SER A 92 -21.10 -4.88 6.12
CA SER A 92 -21.20 -4.95 7.58
C SER A 92 -21.97 -3.75 8.14
N GLN A 93 -22.61 -3.93 9.30
CA GLN A 93 -23.28 -2.84 10.01
C GLN A 93 -22.26 -2.10 10.87
N GLN A 94 -22.33 -0.77 10.87
CA GLN A 94 -21.41 0.08 11.64
C GLN A 94 -22.17 1.03 12.56
N SER A 95 -21.61 1.28 13.74
CA SER A 95 -22.13 2.24 14.71
C SER A 95 -22.12 3.66 14.14
N GLN A 96 -23.18 4.42 14.41
CA GLN A 96 -23.27 5.80 13.97
C GLN A 96 -22.20 6.64 14.68
N ALA A 97 -21.34 7.30 13.89
CA ALA A 97 -20.44 8.32 14.40
C ALA A 97 -21.23 9.62 14.61
N SER A 98 -21.30 10.11 15.85
CA SER A 98 -21.83 11.44 16.16
C SER A 98 -20.94 12.50 15.53
N LYS A 99 -21.51 13.28 14.60
CA LYS A 99 -20.84 14.47 14.05
C LYS A 99 -21.09 15.62 15.03
N ASN A 100 -20.06 16.04 15.76
CA ASN A 100 -20.05 17.30 16.51
C ASN A 100 -19.76 18.48 15.58
#